data_AF-A0A7D5T4D6-F1
#
_entry.id   AF-A0A7D5T4D6-F1
#
_cell.length_a   1.000
_cell.length_b   1.000
_cell.length_c   1.000
_cell.angle_alpha   90.00
_cell.angle_beta   90.00
_cell.angle_gamma   90.00
#
_symmetry.space_group_name_H-M   'P 1'
#
loop_
_entity.id
_entity.type
_entity.pdbx_description
1 polymer ?
#
loop_
_entity_poly.entity_id
_entity_poly.type
_entity_poly.pdbx_seq_one_letter_code
_entity_poly.pdbx_strand_id
1 'polypeptide(L)'
;MTEVLVEPDDTALELRQFVRDNPDVRHEDYRDADDPVREACYVLAEAYFHAMGGTDSGLDIYCLSWSDVDPDYEGTHWFLRDGDAVVDLSLPDPSAGETVPWGSATRRAFITGYEPSNRCERALNALDSDY
;
A
#
# COMPACT_ATOMS: atom_id res chain seq x y z
N MET A 1 19.51 0.39 -8.56
CA MET A 1 18.80 -0.13 -7.37
C MET A 1 17.61 0.77 -7.18
N THR A 2 16.43 0.19 -7.02
CA THR A 2 15.20 0.95 -6.75
C THR A 2 15.21 1.36 -5.29
N GLU A 3 15.03 2.65 -5.01
CA GLU A 3 14.85 3.13 -3.65
C GLU A 3 13.47 2.70 -3.14
N VAL A 4 13.41 2.12 -1.94
CA VAL A 4 12.17 1.62 -1.33
C VAL A 4 11.94 2.36 -0.02
N LEU A 5 10.77 3.00 0.09
CA LEU A 5 10.32 3.79 1.23
C LEU A 5 9.14 3.07 1.88
N VAL A 6 9.31 2.69 3.14
CA VAL A 6 8.29 1.95 3.90
C VAL A 6 7.54 2.88 4.86
N GLU A 7 8.27 3.78 5.52
CA GLU A 7 7.76 4.81 6.42
C GLU A 7 8.40 6.14 6.00
N PRO A 8 7.98 6.73 4.86
CA PRO A 8 8.54 7.99 4.37
C PRO A 8 8.31 9.19 5.30
N ASP A 9 7.23 9.16 6.09
CA ASP A 9 6.82 10.23 7.00
C ASP A 9 5.92 9.71 8.15
N ASP A 10 5.46 10.64 9.00
CA ASP A 10 4.60 10.34 10.14
C ASP A 10 3.23 9.80 9.70
N THR A 11 2.68 10.27 8.57
CA THR A 11 1.42 9.75 8.00
C THR A 11 1.54 8.26 7.69
N ALA A 12 2.65 7.84 7.08
CA ALA A 12 2.90 6.44 6.78
C ALA A 12 3.03 5.58 8.05
N LEU A 13 3.69 6.11 9.08
CA LEU A 13 3.80 5.45 10.39
C LEU A 13 2.42 5.28 11.05
N GLU A 14 1.60 6.33 11.05
CA GLU A 14 0.24 6.32 11.62
C GLU A 14 -0.68 5.34 10.89
N LEU A 15 -0.62 5.31 9.56
CA LEU A 15 -1.40 4.34 8.76
C LEU A 15 -1.00 2.89 9.05
N ARG A 16 0.29 2.61 9.21
CA ARG A 16 0.77 1.28 9.60
C ARG A 16 0.30 0.90 10.99
N GLN A 17 0.32 1.84 11.93
CA GLN A 17 -0.20 1.61 13.28
C GLN A 17 -1.71 1.36 13.27
N PHE A 18 -2.47 2.15 12.52
CA PHE A 18 -3.92 1.97 12.35
C PHE A 18 -4.26 0.56 11.86
N VAL A 19 -3.54 0.02 10.86
CA VAL A 19 -3.77 -1.34 10.36
C VAL A 19 -3.44 -2.41 11.41
N ARG A 20 -2.41 -2.21 12.23
CA ARG A 20 -2.09 -3.14 13.35
C ARG A 20 -3.20 -3.18 14.38
N ASP A 21 -3.78 -2.02 14.69
CA ASP A 21 -4.86 -1.89 15.67
C ASP A 21 -6.24 -2.29 15.09
N ASN A 22 -6.39 -2.26 13.76
CA ASN A 22 -7.63 -2.57 13.04
C ASN A 22 -7.40 -3.60 11.93
N PRO A 23 -6.98 -4.83 12.24
CA PRO A 23 -6.60 -5.83 11.23
C PRO A 23 -7.75 -6.25 10.31
N ASP A 24 -9.00 -5.92 10.65
CA ASP A 24 -10.22 -6.20 9.87
C ASP A 24 -10.35 -5.33 8.60
N VAL A 25 -9.53 -4.29 8.45
CA VAL A 25 -9.48 -3.49 7.22
C VAL A 25 -8.82 -4.23 6.04
N ARG A 26 -8.22 -5.40 6.31
CA ARG A 26 -7.62 -6.27 5.29
C ARG A 26 -8.69 -7.11 4.59
N HIS A 27 -8.29 -7.79 3.52
CA HIS A 27 -9.16 -8.82 2.95
C HIS A 27 -9.34 -9.97 3.96
N GLU A 28 -10.50 -10.64 3.94
CA GLU A 28 -10.81 -11.70 4.92
C GLU A 28 -9.86 -12.90 4.84
N ASP A 29 -9.30 -13.15 3.65
CA ASP A 29 -8.34 -14.21 3.38
C ASP A 29 -7.00 -14.03 4.13
N TYR A 30 -6.75 -12.82 4.65
CA TYR A 30 -5.50 -12.40 5.28
C TYR A 30 -5.58 -12.31 6.82
N ARG A 31 -6.72 -12.72 7.40
CA ARG A 31 -6.97 -12.55 8.84
C ARG A 31 -5.98 -13.27 9.75
N ASP A 32 -5.35 -14.34 9.27
CA ASP A 32 -4.51 -15.25 10.06
C ASP A 32 -2.99 -14.94 9.97
N ALA A 33 -2.58 -13.87 9.29
CA ALA A 33 -1.17 -13.49 9.20
C ALA A 33 -0.58 -12.91 10.50
N ASP A 34 0.71 -13.19 10.74
CA ASP A 34 1.45 -12.78 11.95
C ASP A 34 1.58 -11.26 12.12
N ASP A 35 1.77 -10.51 11.03
CA ASP A 35 1.77 -9.04 11.02
C ASP A 35 0.70 -8.52 10.06
N PRO A 36 -0.34 -7.83 10.57
CA PRO A 36 -1.39 -7.26 9.75
C PRO A 36 -0.90 -6.38 8.59
N VAL A 37 0.20 -5.66 8.78
CA VAL A 37 0.71 -4.72 7.78
C VAL A 37 1.13 -5.41 6.49
N ARG A 38 1.64 -6.65 6.56
CA ARG A 38 2.23 -7.36 5.40
C ARG A 38 1.24 -7.70 4.31
N GLU A 39 -0.04 -7.80 4.64
CA GLU A 39 -1.12 -8.16 3.72
C GLU A 39 -2.12 -7.02 3.51
N ALA A 40 -1.72 -5.81 3.91
CA ALA A 40 -2.52 -4.60 3.81
C ALA A 40 -2.08 -3.67 2.66
N CYS A 41 -1.31 -4.17 1.69
CA CYS A 41 -0.73 -3.36 0.60
C CYS A 41 -1.77 -2.52 -0.14
N TYR A 42 -2.96 -3.07 -0.42
CA TYR A 42 -4.04 -2.32 -1.05
C TYR A 42 -4.51 -1.12 -0.21
N VAL A 43 -4.93 -1.37 1.04
CA VAL A 43 -5.50 -0.31 1.89
C VAL A 43 -4.46 0.71 2.31
N LEU A 44 -3.21 0.30 2.53
CA LEU A 44 -2.12 1.20 2.88
C LEU A 44 -1.72 2.09 1.69
N ALA A 45 -1.60 1.52 0.48
CA ALA A 45 -1.33 2.31 -0.72
C ALA A 45 -2.48 3.29 -1.01
N GLU A 46 -3.73 2.85 -0.89
CA GLU A 46 -4.90 3.70 -1.13
C GLU A 46 -4.99 4.83 -0.10
N ALA A 47 -4.89 4.50 1.20
CA ALA A 47 -4.98 5.50 2.27
C ALA A 47 -3.84 6.52 2.20
N TYR A 48 -2.60 6.08 1.96
CA TYR A 48 -1.48 7.00 1.84
C TYR A 48 -1.61 7.90 0.60
N PHE A 49 -2.01 7.34 -0.55
CA PHE A 49 -2.27 8.13 -1.76
C PHE A 49 -3.27 9.27 -1.49
N HIS A 50 -4.38 8.99 -0.81
CA HIS A 50 -5.38 9.99 -0.47
C HIS A 50 -4.91 10.98 0.60
N ALA A 51 -4.23 10.51 1.64
CA ALA A 51 -3.67 11.37 2.68
C ALA A 51 -2.67 12.39 2.13
N MET A 52 -1.92 12.02 1.08
CA MET A 52 -0.98 12.92 0.40
C MET A 52 -1.62 13.88 -0.61
N GLY A 53 -2.95 13.91 -0.72
CA GLY A 53 -3.69 14.79 -1.65
C GLY A 53 -4.20 14.10 -2.91
N GLY A 54 -4.19 12.77 -2.96
CA GLY A 54 -4.77 11.99 -4.05
C GLY A 54 -4.11 12.29 -5.40
N THR A 55 -4.91 12.65 -6.41
CA THR A 55 -4.40 12.96 -7.75
C THR A 55 -3.47 14.17 -7.80
N ASP A 56 -3.49 15.04 -6.78
CA ASP A 56 -2.63 16.21 -6.69
C ASP A 56 -1.30 15.94 -5.95
N SER A 57 -1.13 14.73 -5.40
CA SER A 57 0.06 14.32 -4.62
C SER A 57 1.33 14.15 -5.45
N GLY A 58 1.20 13.93 -6.76
CA GLY A 58 2.30 13.50 -7.63
C GLY A 58 2.65 12.01 -7.54
N LEU A 59 1.93 11.24 -6.69
CA LEU A 59 2.13 9.80 -6.55
C LEU A 59 1.46 9.03 -7.70
N ASP A 60 2.19 8.04 -8.23
CA ASP A 60 1.70 7.14 -9.24
C ASP A 60 1.30 5.79 -8.62
N ILE A 61 0.11 5.30 -8.95
CA ILE A 61 -0.40 4.03 -8.46
C ILE A 61 0.07 2.88 -9.36
N TYR A 62 0.62 1.83 -8.75
CA TYR A 62 1.09 0.64 -9.43
C TYR A 62 0.49 -0.64 -8.84
N CYS A 63 0.32 -1.62 -9.71
CA CYS A 63 -0.13 -2.96 -9.35
C CYS A 63 0.78 -3.98 -10.04
N LEU A 64 1.38 -4.86 -9.23
CA LEU A 64 2.09 -6.03 -9.69
C LEU A 64 1.14 -7.22 -9.62
N SER A 65 0.92 -7.92 -10.73
CA SER A 65 0.32 -9.26 -10.69
C SER A 65 1.45 -10.28 -10.57
N TRP A 66 1.40 -11.17 -9.58
CA TRP A 66 2.44 -12.20 -9.45
C TRP A 66 2.44 -13.17 -10.63
N SER A 67 1.29 -13.35 -11.26
CA SER A 67 1.13 -14.11 -12.52
C SER A 67 1.94 -13.55 -13.69
N ASP A 68 2.26 -12.25 -13.67
CA ASP A 68 3.07 -11.60 -14.71
C ASP A 68 4.57 -11.87 -14.52
N VAL A 69 4.96 -12.37 -13.34
CA VAL A 69 6.34 -12.78 -12.99
C VAL A 69 6.50 -14.27 -13.22
N ASP A 70 5.57 -15.06 -12.69
CA ASP A 70 5.48 -16.50 -12.85
C ASP A 70 3.99 -16.89 -12.96
N PRO A 71 3.56 -17.57 -14.04
CA PRO A 71 2.15 -17.90 -14.24
C PRO A 71 1.56 -18.84 -13.16
N ASP A 72 2.39 -19.53 -12.38
CA ASP A 72 1.94 -20.38 -11.28
C ASP A 72 1.68 -19.60 -9.98
N TYR A 73 2.02 -18.30 -9.94
CA TYR A 73 1.76 -17.44 -8.77
C TYR A 73 0.45 -16.68 -8.88
N GLU A 74 -0.24 -16.59 -7.75
CA GLU A 74 -1.51 -15.89 -7.61
C GLU A 74 -1.37 -14.61 -6.76
N GLY A 75 -2.34 -13.71 -6.94
CA GLY A 75 -2.44 -12.48 -6.15
C GLY A 75 -1.78 -11.26 -6.81
N THR A 76 -2.10 -10.11 -6.23
CA THR A 76 -1.60 -8.81 -6.70
C THR A 76 -1.00 -8.02 -5.55
N HIS A 77 0.02 -7.24 -5.84
CA HIS A 77 0.67 -6.36 -4.89
C HIS A 77 0.52 -4.90 -5.32
N TRP A 78 -0.04 -4.06 -4.44
CA TRP A 78 -0.31 -2.65 -4.70
C TRP A 78 0.71 -1.79 -3.97
N PHE A 79 1.24 -0.80 -4.69
CA PHE A 79 2.24 0.13 -4.16
C PHE A 79 2.17 1.44 -4.93
N LEU A 80 2.90 2.45 -4.46
CA LEU A 80 2.98 3.75 -5.09
C LEU A 80 4.39 4.03 -5.59
N ARG A 81 4.51 4.98 -6.50
CA ARG A 81 5.79 5.59 -6.87
C ARG A 81 5.78 7.08 -6.66
N ASP A 82 6.88 7.59 -6.11
CA ASP A 82 7.22 9.00 -6.05
C ASP A 82 8.46 9.21 -6.93
N GLY A 83 8.24 9.60 -8.19
CA GLY A 83 9.27 9.59 -9.21
C GLY A 83 9.90 8.19 -9.40
N ASP A 84 11.18 8.06 -9.08
CA ASP A 84 11.93 6.80 -9.18
C ASP A 84 11.84 5.91 -7.93
N ALA A 85 11.37 6.47 -6.80
CA ALA A 85 11.23 5.75 -5.54
C ALA A 85 9.94 4.92 -5.51
N VAL A 86 10.01 3.75 -4.90
CA VAL A 86 8.85 2.90 -4.56
C VAL A 86 8.43 3.22 -3.14
N VAL A 87 7.14 3.51 -2.94
CA VAL A 87 6.54 3.69 -1.63
C VAL A 87 5.63 2.49 -1.35
N ASP A 88 5.99 1.72 -0.34
CA ASP A 88 5.28 0.51 0.05
C ASP A 88 5.29 0.32 1.57
N LEU A 89 4.20 0.78 2.18
CA LEU A 89 3.96 0.72 3.61
C LEU A 89 3.69 -0.69 4.12
N SER A 90 3.47 -1.68 3.24
CA SER A 90 3.17 -3.07 3.65
C SER A 90 4.43 -3.91 3.90
N LEU A 91 5.60 -3.46 3.44
CA LEU A 91 6.85 -4.16 3.70
C LEU A 91 7.26 -4.04 5.18
N PRO A 92 7.89 -5.08 5.78
CA PRO A 92 8.40 -4.95 7.14
C PRO A 92 9.50 -3.88 7.24
N ASP A 93 10.39 -3.82 6.26
CA ASP A 93 11.49 -2.87 6.12
C ASP A 93 11.91 -2.74 4.63
N PRO A 94 12.71 -1.71 4.26
CA PRO A 94 13.11 -1.49 2.87
C PRO A 94 13.81 -2.67 2.17
N SER A 95 14.59 -3.48 2.90
CA SER A 95 15.34 -4.60 2.31
C SER A 95 14.42 -5.72 1.83
N ALA A 96 13.22 -5.85 2.40
CA ALA A 96 12.20 -6.78 1.91
C ALA A 96 11.74 -6.44 0.47
N GLY A 97 11.96 -5.21 0.01
CA GLY A 97 11.68 -4.79 -1.35
C GLY A 97 12.73 -5.21 -2.38
N GLU A 98 13.91 -5.70 -1.97
CA GLU A 98 14.99 -6.07 -2.89
C GLU A 98 14.63 -7.26 -3.79
N THR A 99 13.75 -8.14 -3.33
CA THR A 99 13.31 -9.33 -4.06
C THR A 99 12.04 -9.10 -4.88
N VAL A 100 11.40 -7.94 -4.74
CA VAL A 100 10.15 -7.65 -5.44
C VAL A 100 10.44 -7.19 -6.87
N PRO A 101 9.81 -7.81 -7.90
CA PRO A 101 10.06 -7.48 -9.30
C PRO A 101 9.29 -6.21 -9.72
N TRP A 102 9.66 -5.06 -9.16
CA TRP A 102 9.00 -3.76 -9.39
C TRP A 102 8.84 -3.38 -10.87
N GLY A 103 9.73 -3.89 -11.74
CA GLY A 103 9.70 -3.64 -13.18
C GLY A 103 8.60 -4.38 -13.94
N SER A 104 8.00 -5.41 -13.34
CA SER A 104 6.85 -6.15 -13.91
C SER A 104 5.51 -5.51 -13.57
N ALA A 105 5.50 -4.51 -12.68
CA ALA A 105 4.28 -3.83 -12.27
C ALA A 105 3.75 -2.88 -13.35
N THR A 106 2.42 -2.73 -13.41
CA THR A 106 1.75 -1.83 -14.35
C THR A 106 1.15 -0.64 -13.61
N ARG A 107 1.35 0.57 -14.17
CA ARG A 107 0.70 1.80 -13.68
C ARG A 107 -0.79 1.77 -13.97
N ARG A 108 -1.64 1.99 -12.96
CA ARG A 108 -3.10 1.96 -13.09
C ARG A 108 -3.79 2.63 -11.90
N ALA A 109 -5.07 2.95 -12.01
CA ALA A 109 -5.88 3.36 -10.85
C ALA A 109 -6.20 2.17 -9.92
N PHE A 110 -6.63 2.47 -8.68
CA PHE A 110 -7.14 1.49 -7.72
C PHE A 110 -8.39 0.78 -8.25
N ILE A 111 -8.84 -0.27 -7.54
CA ILE A 111 -10.06 -1.03 -7.91
C ILE A 111 -11.28 -0.09 -7.89
N THR A 112 -11.32 0.83 -6.94
CA THR A 112 -12.31 1.90 -6.77
C THR A 112 -12.03 3.14 -7.65
N GLY A 113 -10.97 3.12 -8.46
CA GLY A 113 -10.55 4.27 -9.25
C GLY A 113 -9.73 5.26 -8.42
N TYR A 114 -10.25 6.48 -8.26
CA TYR A 114 -9.64 7.55 -7.47
C TYR A 114 -10.57 8.02 -6.34
N GLU A 115 -11.61 7.25 -6.04
CA GLU A 115 -12.46 7.45 -4.86
C GLU A 115 -11.99 6.49 -3.77
N PRO A 116 -11.87 6.93 -2.51
CA PRO A 116 -11.43 6.07 -1.43
C PRO A 116 -12.44 4.95 -1.19
N SER A 117 -11.96 3.71 -1.04
CA SER A 117 -12.80 2.61 -0.56
C SER A 117 -13.26 2.85 0.88
N ASN A 118 -14.34 2.18 1.31
CA ASN A 118 -14.81 2.23 2.71
C ASN A 118 -13.70 1.90 3.73
N ARG A 119 -12.74 1.04 3.35
CA ARG A 119 -11.59 0.69 4.21
C ARG A 119 -10.58 1.82 4.28
N CYS A 120 -10.32 2.47 3.15
CA CYS A 120 -9.50 3.68 3.08
C CYS A 120 -10.13 4.83 3.86
N GLU A 121 -11.43 5.10 3.70
CA GLU A 121 -12.14 6.13 4.47
C GLU A 121 -12.02 5.92 5.98
N ARG A 122 -12.11 4.66 6.45
CA ARG A 122 -11.89 4.36 7.88
C ARG A 122 -10.49 4.73 8.35
N ALA A 123 -9.47 4.47 7.54
CA ALA A 123 -8.08 4.83 7.87
C ALA A 123 -7.89 6.37 7.86
N LEU A 124 -8.39 7.05 6.83
CA LEU A 124 -8.31 8.51 6.71
C LEU A 124 -9.01 9.22 7.88
N ASN A 125 -10.23 8.78 8.23
CA ASN A 125 -10.97 9.35 9.36
C ASN A 125 -10.22 9.17 10.69
N ALA A 126 -9.44 8.10 10.86
CA ALA A 126 -8.63 7.89 12.05
C ALA A 126 -7.47 8.91 12.12
N LEU A 127 -6.81 9.21 11.00
CA LEU A 127 -5.76 10.24 10.94
C LEU A 127 -6.30 11.65 11.27
N ASP A 128 -7.48 12.00 10.76
CA ASP A 128 -8.10 13.31 11.02
C ASP A 128 -8.61 13.46 12.46
N SER A 129 -8.84 12.37 13.19
CA SER A 129 -9.41 12.39 14.54
C SER A 129 -8.39 12.68 15.65
N ASP A 130 -7.10 12.76 15.33
CA ASP A 130 -6.01 13.08 16.28
C ASP A 130 -5.74 14.61 16.42
N TYR A 131 -6.62 15.47 15.87
CA TYR A 131 -6.55 16.94 15.95
C TYR A 131 -7.73 17.61 16.69
#